data_AF-X1FXU8-F1
#
_entry.id   AF-X1FXU8-F1
#
_cell.length_a   1.000
_cell.length_b   1.000
_cell.length_c   1.000
_cell.angle_alpha   90.00
_cell.angle_beta   90.00
_cell.angle_gamma   90.00
#
_symmetry.space_group_name_H-M   'P 1'
#
loop_
_entity.id
_entity.type
_entity.pdbx_description
1 polymer ?
#
loop_
_entity_poly.entity_id
_entity_poly.type
_entity_poly.pdbx_seq_one_letter_code
_entity_poly.pdbx_strand_id
1 'polypeptide(L)'
;MYIYNLNKNNGSTMRIKFEKLFTAIVVIALFASFSVVSLTVRGISTNVNDSSFSVPNLSAQDTFWPGNSSEWEEVAPETQGLNSSKIAEMFEFINSSHNDIHSVIIVRNGYLLTEEYLYNSQLLGTKSYYGGEKVHEQASVAKSFTSILIGIALQEGFLDNINQTLYEFFADRWSPSLPNST
;
A
#
# COMPACT_ATOMS: atom_id res chain seq x y z
N MET A 1 -18.97 38.12 35.58
CA MET A 1 -19.86 37.01 35.21
C MET A 1 -19.87 36.93 33.69
N TYR A 2 -19.02 36.09 33.09
CA TYR A 2 -18.94 35.91 31.63
C TYR A 2 -19.33 34.47 31.32
N ILE A 3 -20.42 34.31 30.58
CA ILE A 3 -20.92 33.01 30.10
C ILE A 3 -20.28 32.77 28.73
N TYR A 4 -19.45 31.74 28.61
CA TYR A 4 -18.94 31.27 27.31
C TYR A 4 -20.05 30.49 26.60
N ASN A 5 -20.42 30.98 25.42
CA ASN A 5 -21.37 30.34 24.51
C ASN A 5 -20.56 29.41 23.60
N LEU A 6 -20.59 28.10 23.86
CA LEU A 6 -19.89 27.11 23.02
C LEU A 6 -20.70 26.81 21.75
N ASN A 7 -20.00 27.01 20.64
CA ASN A 7 -20.43 26.98 19.26
C ASN A 7 -21.04 25.63 18.82
N LYS A 8 -22.31 25.64 18.42
CA LYS A 8 -23.10 24.49 17.93
C LYS A 8 -22.65 23.95 16.55
N ASN A 9 -21.71 24.61 15.86
CA ASN A 9 -21.30 24.25 14.48
C ASN A 9 -20.16 23.22 14.37
N ASN A 10 -19.40 22.93 15.44
CA ASN A 10 -18.28 21.97 15.34
C ASN A 10 -18.76 20.51 15.26
N GLY A 11 -19.93 20.20 15.82
CA GLY A 11 -20.47 18.84 15.85
C GLY A 11 -20.95 18.31 14.49
N SER A 12 -21.48 19.18 13.62
CA SER A 12 -21.95 18.77 12.28
C SER A 12 -20.77 18.50 11.33
N THR A 13 -19.75 19.36 11.38
CA THR A 13 -18.53 19.22 10.56
C THR A 13 -17.76 17.95 10.92
N MET A 14 -17.62 17.64 12.22
CA MET A 14 -16.95 16.43 12.70
C MET A 14 -17.71 15.15 12.32
N ARG A 15 -19.05 15.16 12.40
CA ARG A 15 -19.89 14.03 11.97
C ARG A 15 -19.74 13.73 10.48
N ILE A 16 -19.67 14.77 9.64
CA ILE A 16 -19.48 14.60 8.19
C ILE A 16 -18.09 14.03 7.87
N LYS A 17 -17.03 14.47 8.59
CA LYS A 17 -15.69 13.89 8.43
C LYS A 17 -15.64 12.41 8.82
N PHE A 18 -16.31 12.05 9.93
CA PHE A 18 -16.37 10.67 10.42
C PHE A 18 -17.15 9.73 9.47
N GLU A 19 -18.29 10.17 8.96
CA GLU A 19 -19.08 9.39 7.99
C GLU A 19 -18.28 9.11 6.69
N LYS A 20 -17.53 10.11 6.20
CA LYS A 20 -16.68 9.95 5.02
C LYS A 20 -15.50 9.01 5.27
N LEU A 21 -14.86 9.13 6.44
CA LEU A 21 -13.75 8.24 6.82
C LEU A 21 -14.22 6.79 7.02
N PHE A 22 -15.37 6.60 7.68
CA PHE A 22 -15.98 5.29 7.86
C PHE A 22 -16.36 4.66 6.51
N THR A 23 -16.95 5.45 5.61
CA THR A 23 -17.27 5.00 4.25
C THR A 23 -16.01 4.58 3.48
N ALA A 24 -14.92 5.36 3.57
CA ALA A 24 -13.66 5.02 2.91
C ALA A 24 -13.04 3.72 3.44
N ILE A 25 -13.07 3.51 4.76
CA ILE A 25 -12.55 2.28 5.39
C ILE A 25 -13.39 1.06 4.98
N VAL A 26 -14.72 1.18 4.94
CA VAL A 26 -15.61 0.10 4.48
C VAL A 26 -15.38 -0.22 3.00
N VAL A 27 -15.18 0.78 2.15
CA VAL A 27 -14.85 0.58 0.73
C VAL A 27 -13.52 -0.17 0.58
N ILE A 28 -12.48 0.24 1.31
CA ILE A 28 -11.17 -0.43 1.28
C ILE A 28 -11.27 -1.88 1.80
N ALA A 29 -12.07 -2.14 2.84
CA ALA A 29 -12.31 -3.48 3.37
C ALA A 29 -13.12 -4.38 2.41
N LEU A 30 -14.03 -3.80 1.63
CA LEU A 30 -14.79 -4.52 0.59
C LEU A 30 -13.91 -4.85 -0.62
N PHE A 31 -12.94 -4.00 -0.97
CA PHE A 31 -11.93 -4.33 -1.99
C PHE A 31 -10.96 -5.41 -1.51
N ALA A 32 -10.63 -5.47 -0.22
CA ALA A 32 -9.75 -6.50 0.35
C ALA A 32 -10.44 -7.88 0.53
N SER A 33 -11.78 -7.95 0.44
CA SER A 33 -12.56 -9.18 0.65
C SER A 33 -13.16 -9.77 -0.63
N PHE A 34 -13.04 -9.08 -1.77
CA PHE A 34 -13.43 -9.64 -3.08
C PHE A 34 -12.30 -10.53 -3.63
N SER A 35 -12.17 -11.73 -3.05
CA SER A 35 -11.51 -12.84 -3.73
C SER A 35 -12.41 -13.33 -4.87
N VAL A 36 -11.78 -13.51 -6.02
CA VAL A 36 -12.38 -13.73 -7.35
C VAL A 36 -13.37 -14.91 -7.33
N VAL A 37 -14.66 -14.59 -7.50
CA VAL A 37 -15.62 -15.52 -8.10
C VAL A 37 -16.02 -14.93 -9.44
N SER A 38 -15.67 -15.67 -10.49
CA SER A 38 -15.93 -15.38 -11.91
C SER A 38 -17.34 -14.82 -12.16
N LEU A 39 -17.38 -13.67 -12.83
CA LEU A 39 -18.53 -13.26 -13.64
C LEU A 39 -18.05 -13.02 -15.06
N THR A 40 -18.56 -13.87 -15.94
CA THR A 40 -18.42 -13.83 -17.38
C THR A 40 -18.95 -12.51 -17.94
N VAL A 41 -18.13 -11.92 -18.83
CA VAL A 41 -18.46 -11.04 -19.95
C VAL A 41 -19.90 -10.49 -19.97
N ARG A 42 -20.10 -9.29 -19.41
CA ARG A 42 -20.94 -8.23 -20.01
C ARG A 42 -20.34 -6.88 -19.66
N GLY A 43 -20.02 -6.10 -20.68
CA GLY A 43 -19.36 -4.81 -20.56
C GLY A 43 -20.11 -3.85 -19.65
N ILE A 44 -19.42 -3.40 -18.61
CA ILE A 44 -19.76 -2.21 -17.84
C ILE A 44 -18.57 -1.27 -18.05
N SER A 45 -18.78 -0.23 -18.85
CA SER A 45 -17.85 0.88 -18.98
C SER A 45 -17.87 1.67 -17.67
N THR A 46 -17.00 1.34 -16.73
CA THR A 46 -16.68 2.26 -15.64
C THR A 46 -15.63 3.23 -16.17
N ASN A 47 -16.07 4.37 -16.68
CA ASN A 47 -15.22 5.56 -16.69
C ASN A 47 -14.93 5.88 -15.22
N VAL A 48 -13.82 5.33 -14.71
CA VAL A 48 -13.17 5.88 -13.52
C VAL A 48 -12.63 7.22 -14.00
N ASN A 49 -13.23 8.32 -13.53
CA ASN A 49 -12.65 9.63 -13.73
C ASN A 49 -11.25 9.56 -13.14
N ASP A 50 -10.27 9.62 -14.02
CA ASP A 50 -8.85 9.65 -13.69
C ASP A 50 -8.59 10.97 -12.99
N SER A 51 -8.88 11.02 -11.69
CA SER A 51 -8.49 12.13 -10.84
C SER A 51 -6.97 12.08 -10.79
N SER A 52 -6.34 12.81 -11.69
CA SER A 52 -4.90 12.96 -11.75
C SER A 52 -4.42 13.40 -10.38
N PHE A 53 -3.78 12.50 -9.64
CA PHE A 53 -3.02 12.86 -8.47
C PHE A 53 -1.91 13.78 -8.94
N SER A 54 -2.08 15.09 -8.75
CA SER A 54 -1.03 16.05 -9.04
C SER A 54 0.02 15.91 -7.93
N VAL A 55 0.93 14.95 -8.10
CA VAL A 55 2.17 14.90 -7.35
C VAL A 55 2.93 16.19 -7.70
N PRO A 56 3.29 17.03 -6.72
CA PRO A 56 4.07 18.23 -6.97
C PRO A 56 5.31 17.87 -7.78
N ASN A 57 5.59 18.65 -8.82
CA ASN A 57 6.67 18.51 -9.81
C ASN A 57 8.00 18.04 -9.18
N LEU A 58 8.15 16.72 -9.03
CA LEU A 58 9.43 16.06 -8.91
C LEU A 58 10.10 16.30 -10.26
N SER A 59 11.19 17.06 -10.26
CA SER A 59 12.07 17.26 -11.40
C SER A 59 12.10 16.00 -12.27
N ALA A 60 11.52 16.08 -13.48
CA ALA A 60 11.32 14.97 -14.41
C ALA A 60 12.64 14.40 -15.00
N GLN A 61 13.76 14.63 -14.32
CA GLN A 61 15.09 14.25 -14.78
C GLN A 61 15.59 12.93 -14.21
N ASP A 62 15.16 12.44 -13.04
CA ASP A 62 15.93 11.39 -12.34
C ASP A 62 15.09 10.28 -11.68
N THR A 63 14.26 9.57 -12.43
CA THR A 63 14.14 8.10 -12.41
C THR A 63 12.95 7.68 -13.28
N PHE A 64 13.19 6.84 -14.28
CA PHE A 64 12.13 6.09 -14.93
C PHE A 64 11.45 5.24 -13.84
N TRP A 65 10.14 5.35 -13.65
CA TRP A 65 9.38 4.37 -12.86
C TRP A 65 8.12 4.10 -13.69
N PRO A 66 7.99 2.91 -14.27
CA PRO A 66 6.83 2.62 -15.10
C PRO A 66 5.54 2.63 -14.27
N GLY A 67 4.42 2.97 -14.91
CA GLY A 67 3.12 3.04 -14.24
C GLY A 67 2.57 1.67 -13.87
N ASN A 68 3.05 0.61 -14.52
CA ASN A 68 2.66 -0.77 -14.30
C ASN A 68 3.89 -1.69 -14.14
N SER A 69 3.78 -2.73 -13.31
CA SER A 69 4.81 -3.77 -13.18
C SER A 69 5.12 -4.50 -14.49
N SER A 70 4.17 -4.62 -15.42
CA SER A 70 4.42 -5.23 -16.74
C SER A 70 5.23 -4.37 -17.72
N GLU A 71 5.43 -3.09 -17.39
CA GLU A 71 6.13 -2.12 -18.25
C GLU A 71 7.59 -1.93 -17.83
N TRP A 72 8.06 -2.70 -16.85
CA TRP A 72 9.45 -2.68 -16.43
C TRP A 72 10.35 -3.22 -17.53
N GLU A 73 11.29 -2.39 -18.00
CA GLU A 73 12.32 -2.82 -18.92
C GLU A 73 13.36 -3.66 -18.18
N GLU A 74 13.57 -4.88 -18.65
CA GLU A 74 14.60 -5.78 -18.14
C GLU A 74 15.95 -5.44 -18.79
N VAL A 75 16.95 -5.15 -17.95
CA VAL A 75 18.29 -4.75 -18.40
C VAL A 75 19.37 -5.54 -17.67
N ALA A 76 20.53 -5.67 -18.29
CA ALA A 76 21.67 -6.32 -17.65
C ALA A 76 22.11 -5.55 -16.38
N PRO A 77 22.39 -6.23 -15.26
CA PRO A 77 22.82 -5.59 -14.01
C PRO A 77 23.96 -4.58 -14.19
N GLU A 78 24.90 -4.87 -15.09
CA GLU A 78 26.07 -4.04 -15.39
C GLU A 78 25.68 -2.64 -15.88
N THR A 79 24.60 -2.53 -16.66
CA THR A 79 24.11 -1.24 -17.18
C THR A 79 23.63 -0.31 -16.05
N GLN A 80 23.27 -0.89 -14.91
CA GLN A 80 22.83 -0.18 -13.71
C GLN A 80 23.89 -0.20 -12.61
N GLY A 81 25.15 -0.51 -12.95
CA GLY A 81 26.27 -0.52 -12.01
C GLY A 81 26.18 -1.59 -10.92
N LEU A 82 25.55 -2.74 -11.24
CA LEU A 82 25.53 -3.95 -10.40
C LEU A 82 26.40 -5.03 -11.05
N ASN A 83 27.04 -5.85 -10.21
CA ASN A 83 27.88 -6.96 -10.65
C ASN A 83 27.04 -8.24 -10.72
N SER A 84 26.80 -8.78 -11.92
CA SER A 84 26.03 -10.01 -12.11
C SER A 84 26.62 -11.22 -11.37
N SER A 85 27.94 -11.29 -11.20
CA SER A 85 28.58 -12.37 -10.45
C SER A 85 28.13 -12.39 -8.98
N LYS A 86 27.83 -11.23 -8.38
CA LYS A 86 27.29 -11.19 -7.00
C LYS A 86 25.84 -11.64 -6.91
N ILE A 87 25.05 -11.39 -7.95
CA ILE A 87 23.68 -11.92 -8.05
C ILE A 87 23.73 -13.44 -8.22
N ALA A 88 24.66 -13.96 -9.04
CA ALA A 88 24.87 -15.39 -9.18
C ALA A 88 25.32 -16.06 -7.86
N GLU A 89 26.32 -15.49 -7.17
CA GLU A 89 26.76 -15.96 -5.84
C GLU A 89 25.59 -15.99 -4.82
N MET A 90 24.69 -15.01 -4.86
CA MET A 90 23.49 -14.98 -4.02
C MET A 90 22.57 -16.18 -4.32
N PHE A 91 22.31 -16.51 -5.59
CA PHE A 91 21.48 -17.66 -5.93
C PHE A 91 22.15 -19.00 -5.59
N GLU A 92 23.47 -19.11 -5.71
CA GLU A 92 24.23 -20.27 -5.21
C GLU A 92 24.08 -20.43 -3.68
N PHE A 93 24.16 -19.31 -2.96
CA PHE A 93 23.93 -19.30 -1.51
C PHE A 93 22.49 -19.71 -1.17
N ILE A 94 21.49 -19.15 -1.84
CA ILE A 94 20.08 -19.50 -1.62
C ILE A 94 19.89 -21.01 -1.82
N ASN A 95 20.37 -21.55 -2.93
CA ASN A 95 20.29 -22.97 -3.28
C ASN A 95 20.95 -23.89 -2.23
N SER A 96 22.08 -23.49 -1.64
CA SER A 96 22.76 -24.27 -0.59
C SER A 96 22.20 -24.09 0.83
N SER A 97 21.47 -23.00 1.08
CA SER A 97 21.00 -22.64 2.42
C SER A 97 19.74 -23.35 2.89
N HIS A 98 19.02 -24.05 2.00
CA HIS A 98 17.72 -24.69 2.27
C HIS A 98 16.67 -23.77 2.92
N ASN A 99 16.81 -22.46 2.73
CA ASN A 99 15.84 -21.47 3.20
C ASN A 99 14.59 -21.50 2.32
N ASP A 100 13.42 -21.26 2.91
CA ASP A 100 12.14 -21.15 2.22
C ASP A 100 12.00 -19.80 1.50
N ILE A 101 12.95 -19.53 0.61
CA ILE A 101 12.95 -18.36 -0.27
C ILE A 101 12.18 -18.73 -1.54
N HIS A 102 11.24 -17.88 -1.85
CA HIS A 102 10.19 -18.12 -2.81
C HIS A 102 10.42 -17.33 -4.11
N SER A 103 10.93 -16.11 -4.01
CA SER A 103 11.29 -15.29 -5.16
C SER A 103 12.30 -14.23 -4.76
N VAL A 104 13.05 -13.74 -5.74
CA VAL A 104 13.94 -12.57 -5.60
C VAL A 104 13.71 -11.66 -6.79
N ILE A 105 13.47 -10.38 -6.49
CA ILE A 105 13.28 -9.32 -7.48
C ILE A 105 14.25 -8.20 -7.14
N ILE A 106 15.06 -7.77 -8.12
CA ILE A 106 15.98 -6.64 -7.97
C ILE A 106 15.65 -5.59 -9.01
N VAL A 107 15.41 -4.39 -8.50
CA VAL A 107 15.02 -3.20 -9.23
C VAL A 107 15.99 -2.08 -8.91
N ARG A 108 16.48 -1.37 -9.93
CA ARG A 108 17.37 -0.22 -9.74
C ARG A 108 17.16 0.82 -10.82
N ASN A 109 17.04 2.08 -10.38
CA ASN A 109 16.83 3.26 -11.25
C ASN A 109 15.65 3.14 -12.23
N GLY A 110 14.62 2.35 -11.88
CA GLY A 110 13.48 2.10 -12.78
C GLY A 110 13.55 0.87 -13.66
N TYR A 111 14.67 0.15 -13.63
CA TYR A 111 14.86 -1.02 -14.46
C TYR A 111 14.78 -2.29 -13.64
N LEU A 112 14.31 -3.35 -14.28
CA LEU A 112 14.29 -4.70 -13.71
C LEU A 112 15.62 -5.38 -14.04
N LEU A 113 16.34 -5.84 -13.02
CA LEU A 113 17.66 -6.45 -13.20
C LEU A 113 17.63 -7.96 -13.01
N THR A 114 16.72 -8.44 -12.16
CA THR A 114 16.43 -9.86 -12.01
C THR A 114 15.04 -10.03 -11.40
N GLU A 115 14.32 -11.05 -11.86
CA GLU A 115 13.06 -11.52 -11.31
C GLU A 115 13.06 -13.03 -11.45
N GLU A 116 13.33 -13.71 -10.34
CA GLU A 116 13.46 -15.16 -10.31
C GLU A 116 12.56 -15.76 -9.25
N TYR A 117 11.98 -16.91 -9.58
CA TYR A 117 11.12 -17.67 -8.71
C TYR A 117 11.80 -18.98 -8.34
N LEU A 118 11.56 -19.43 -7.11
CA LEU A 118 12.21 -20.60 -6.54
C LEU A 118 11.21 -21.56 -5.92
N TYR A 119 11.54 -22.84 -5.98
CA TYR A 119 10.87 -23.91 -5.26
C TYR A 119 11.91 -24.75 -4.54
N ASN A 120 11.78 -24.92 -3.23
CA ASN A 120 12.77 -25.61 -2.39
C ASN A 120 14.20 -25.07 -2.61
N SER A 121 14.33 -23.74 -2.63
CA SER A 121 15.58 -23.01 -2.87
C SER A 121 16.20 -23.18 -4.27
N GLN A 122 15.54 -23.87 -5.19
CA GLN A 122 16.01 -24.06 -6.57
C GLN A 122 15.28 -23.11 -7.53
N LEU A 123 16.02 -22.51 -8.45
CA LEU A 123 15.46 -21.67 -9.51
C LEU A 123 14.47 -22.45 -10.37
N LEU A 124 13.33 -21.83 -10.66
CA LEU A 124 12.37 -22.31 -11.64
C LEU A 124 12.81 -21.89 -13.04
N GLY A 125 12.56 -22.72 -14.05
CA GLY A 125 12.77 -22.35 -15.46
C GLY A 125 11.72 -21.39 -16.02
N THR A 126 10.80 -20.93 -15.16
CA THR A 126 9.68 -20.05 -15.49
C THR A 126 9.64 -18.89 -14.50
N LYS A 127 9.32 -17.68 -14.99
CA LYS A 127 9.04 -16.51 -14.13
C LYS A 127 7.66 -16.57 -13.46
N SER A 128 7.24 -17.76 -13.01
CA SER A 128 6.02 -17.97 -12.24
C SER A 128 6.07 -19.29 -11.48
N TYR A 129 5.21 -19.42 -10.46
CA TYR A 129 5.01 -20.70 -9.78
C TYR A 129 4.25 -21.70 -10.65
N TYR A 130 4.50 -22.98 -10.40
CA TYR A 130 3.67 -24.07 -10.90
C TYR A 130 2.23 -23.89 -10.39
N GLY A 131 1.29 -23.67 -11.31
CA GLY A 131 -0.12 -23.43 -10.99
C GLY A 131 -0.58 -21.97 -11.07
N GLY A 132 0.31 -21.02 -11.42
CA GLY A 132 -0.03 -19.61 -11.63
C GLY A 132 0.41 -18.70 -10.48
N GLU A 133 -0.35 -17.65 -10.22
CA GLU A 133 -0.02 -16.67 -9.16
C GLU A 133 -0.13 -17.31 -7.77
N LYS A 134 0.86 -17.06 -6.91
CA LYS A 134 0.87 -17.49 -5.51
C LYS A 134 0.74 -16.28 -4.61
N VAL A 135 -0.32 -16.27 -3.79
CA VAL A 135 -0.51 -15.23 -2.77
C VAL A 135 0.39 -15.54 -1.58
N HIS A 136 1.16 -14.53 -1.15
CA HIS A 136 1.99 -14.60 0.04
C HIS A 136 1.38 -13.75 1.15
N GLU A 137 1.38 -14.27 2.38
CA GLU A 137 1.05 -13.47 3.55
C GLU A 137 2.16 -12.46 3.83
N GLN A 138 1.86 -11.18 3.66
CA GLN A 138 2.86 -10.10 3.74
C GLN A 138 3.03 -9.53 5.17
N ALA A 139 2.14 -9.89 6.10
CA ALA A 139 2.15 -9.46 7.50
C ALA A 139 2.46 -7.96 7.69
N SER A 140 3.63 -7.62 8.24
CA SER A 140 4.00 -6.24 8.59
C SER A 140 4.28 -5.32 7.40
N VAL A 141 4.41 -5.84 6.18
CA VAL A 141 4.49 -5.01 4.96
C VAL A 141 3.27 -4.10 4.83
N ALA A 142 2.10 -4.52 5.34
CA ALA A 142 0.88 -3.71 5.38
C ALA A 142 1.08 -2.35 6.07
N LYS A 143 2.02 -2.23 7.01
CA LYS A 143 2.30 -0.97 7.73
C LYS A 143 2.84 0.13 6.81
N SER A 144 3.61 -0.22 5.78
CA SER A 144 4.08 0.76 4.80
C SER A 144 2.93 1.34 4.00
N PHE A 145 1.97 0.50 3.59
CA PHE A 145 0.73 0.94 2.96
C PHE A 145 -0.09 1.83 3.89
N THR A 146 -0.27 1.44 5.16
CA THR A 146 -0.94 2.29 6.15
C THR A 146 -0.23 3.64 6.31
N SER A 147 1.10 3.67 6.36
CA SER A 147 1.89 4.90 6.45
C SER A 147 1.64 5.83 5.26
N ILE A 148 1.64 5.28 4.03
CA ILE A 148 1.31 6.04 2.82
C ILE A 148 -0.11 6.60 2.90
N LEU A 149 -1.08 5.80 3.33
CA LEU A 149 -2.47 6.26 3.51
C LEU A 149 -2.59 7.39 4.54
N ILE A 150 -1.80 7.36 5.62
CA ILE A 150 -1.73 8.48 6.58
C ILE A 150 -1.17 9.74 5.90
N GLY A 151 -0.12 9.60 5.07
CA GLY A 151 0.41 10.70 4.26
C GLY A 151 -0.62 11.32 3.32
N ILE A 152 -1.37 10.48 2.60
CA ILE A 152 -2.47 10.90 1.73
C ILE A 152 -3.56 11.59 2.56
N ALA A 153 -3.91 11.06 3.73
CA ALA A 153 -4.93 11.64 4.59
C ALA A 153 -4.55 13.05 5.10
N LEU A 154 -3.26 13.30 5.36
CA LEU A 154 -2.75 14.64 5.66
C LEU A 154 -2.85 15.57 4.45
N GLN A 155 -2.44 15.10 3.27
CA GLN A 155 -2.49 15.88 2.04
C GLN A 155 -3.92 16.31 1.67
N GLU A 156 -4.89 15.42 1.84
CA GLU A 156 -6.31 15.66 1.55
C GLU A 156 -7.05 16.41 2.68
N GLY A 157 -6.38 16.72 3.80
CA GLY A 157 -6.98 17.44 4.93
C GLY A 157 -7.97 16.62 5.76
N PHE A 158 -7.90 15.28 5.66
CA PHE A 158 -8.61 14.38 6.59
C PHE A 158 -7.94 14.37 7.97
N LEU A 159 -6.62 14.53 7.99
CA LEU A 159 -5.82 14.78 9.19
C LEU A 159 -5.24 16.20 9.10
N ASP A 160 -5.35 16.96 10.18
CA ASP A 160 -4.81 18.32 10.28
C ASP A 160 -3.28 18.29 10.47
N ASN A 161 -2.75 17.34 11.25
CA ASN A 161 -1.31 17.11 11.46
C ASN A 161 -1.04 15.78 12.18
N ILE A 162 0.24 15.39 12.31
CA ILE A 162 0.67 14.13 12.95
C ILE A 162 0.54 14.09 14.47
N ASN A 163 0.30 15.23 15.13
CA ASN A 163 0.17 15.29 16.59
C ASN A 163 -1.27 15.14 17.07
N GLN A 164 -2.23 14.96 16.17
CA GLN A 164 -3.62 14.71 16.54
C GLN A 164 -3.75 13.43 17.35
N THR A 165 -4.45 13.52 18.46
CA THR A 165 -4.61 12.41 19.40
C THR A 165 -5.71 11.46 18.95
N LEU A 166 -5.62 10.19 19.31
CA LEU A 166 -6.71 9.23 19.10
C LEU A 166 -8.03 9.70 19.75
N TYR A 167 -7.94 10.46 20.84
CA TYR A 167 -9.11 11.03 21.53
C TYR A 167 -9.90 11.99 20.63
N GLU A 168 -9.25 12.78 19.78
CA GLU A 168 -9.92 13.70 18.86
C GLU A 168 -10.82 12.97 17.84
N PHE A 169 -10.48 11.73 17.49
CA PHE A 169 -11.23 10.90 16.55
C PHE A 169 -12.26 9.99 17.22
N PHE A 170 -11.99 9.56 18.46
CA PHE A 170 -12.75 8.53 19.17
C PHE A 170 -13.15 8.97 20.59
N ALA A 171 -13.58 10.23 20.74
CA ALA A 171 -13.94 10.81 22.04
C ALA A 171 -15.07 10.03 22.76
N ASP A 172 -15.97 9.42 22.00
CA ASP A 172 -17.07 8.59 22.49
C ASP A 172 -16.60 7.28 23.14
N ARG A 173 -15.49 6.71 22.65
CA ARG A 173 -14.88 5.48 23.20
C ARG A 173 -14.19 5.70 24.54
N TRP A 174 -13.80 6.93 24.84
CA TRP A 174 -13.05 7.30 26.06
C TRP A 174 -13.89 8.03 27.10
N SER A 175 -15.19 8.23 26.86
CA SER A 175 -16.08 8.74 27.89
C SER A 175 -16.29 7.67 28.97
N PRO A 176 -15.91 7.91 30.24
CA PRO A 176 -16.35 7.03 31.30
C PRO A 176 -17.87 7.14 31.35
N SER A 177 -18.58 6.02 31.20
CA SER A 177 -19.88 5.90 31.87
C SER A 177 -19.58 6.02 33.35
N LEU A 178 -19.49 7.25 33.88
CA LEU A 178 -19.44 7.48 35.31
C LEU A 178 -20.74 6.86 35.84
N PRO A 179 -20.69 5.78 36.64
CA PRO A 179 -21.87 5.42 37.41
C PRO A 179 -22.13 6.63 38.30
N ASN A 180 -23.32 7.22 38.17
CA ASN A 180 -23.76 8.31 39.03
C ASN A 180 -23.48 7.88 40.47
N SER A 181 -22.55 8.57 41.14
CA SER A 181 -22.32 8.40 42.56
C SER A 181 -23.56 8.91 43.29
N THR A 182 -24.46 7.97 43.62
CA THR A 182 -25.51 8.13 44.62
C THR A 182 -24.91 8.25 46.02
#